data_AF-A0A417YXK9-F1
#
_entry.id   AF-A0A417YXK9-F1
#
_cell.length_a   1.000
_cell.length_b   1.000
_cell.length_c   1.000
_cell.angle_alpha   90.00
_cell.angle_beta   90.00
_cell.angle_gamma   90.00
#
_symmetry.space_group_name_H-M   'P 1'
#
loop_
_entity.id
_entity.type
_entity.pdbx_description
1 polymer ?
#
loop_
_entity_poly.entity_id
_entity_poly.type
_entity_poly.pdbx_seq_one_letter_code
_entity_poly.pdbx_strand_id
1 'polypeptide(L)' 'MLNNIGVPGLILILVLALIIFGPKKLPEIGRAFGQTLREFKKSTRELTSDVMEDFEEEKKKATK' A
#
# COMPACT_ATOMS: atom_id res chain seq x y z
N MET A 1 -24.08 -18.28 8.56
CA MET A 1 -25.09 -17.54 7.76
C MET A 1 -24.47 -16.44 6.88
N LEU A 2 -23.38 -15.78 7.29
CA LEU A 2 -22.68 -14.77 6.47
C LEU A 2 -21.80 -15.34 5.35
N ASN A 3 -21.30 -16.59 5.47
CA ASN A 3 -20.44 -17.20 4.44
C ASN A 3 -21.15 -17.51 3.11
N ASN A 4 -22.49 -17.51 3.09
CA ASN A 4 -23.27 -17.66 1.85
C ASN A 4 -23.49 -16.34 1.11
N ILE A 5 -23.06 -15.22 1.68
CA ILE A 5 -23.27 -13.88 1.11
C ILE A 5 -22.25 -13.59 0.00
N GLY A 6 -21.10 -14.26 0.00
CA GLY A 6 -20.16 -14.37 -1.12
C GLY A 6 -19.83 -13.05 -1.84
N VAL A 7 -19.45 -13.17 -3.10
CA VAL A 7 -19.25 -12.03 -4.00
C VAL A 7 -20.54 -11.19 -4.18
N PRO A 8 -21.76 -11.77 -4.27
CA PRO A 8 -22.98 -10.99 -4.47
C PRO A 8 -23.27 -9.94 -3.39
N GLY A 9 -23.09 -10.27 -2.10
CA GLY A 9 -23.33 -9.29 -1.05
C GLY A 9 -22.23 -8.25 -0.92
N LEU A 10 -21.00 -8.58 -1.30
CA LEU A 10 -19.93 -7.57 -1.40
C LEU A 10 -20.28 -6.53 -2.48
N ILE A 11 -20.85 -6.97 -3.61
CA ILE A 11 -21.35 -6.07 -4.66
C ILE A 11 -22.48 -5.18 -4.11
N LEU A 12 -23.42 -5.72 -3.34
CA LEU A 12 -24.51 -4.93 -2.75
C LEU A 12 -23.98 -3.82 -1.83
N ILE A 13 -23.01 -4.15 -0.98
CA ILE A 13 -22.35 -3.17 -0.10
C ILE A 13 -21.61 -2.11 -0.93
N LEU A 14 -20.90 -2.53 -1.98
CA LEU A 14 -20.24 -1.60 -2.90
C LEU A 14 -21.25 -0.64 -3.55
N VAL A 15 -22.39 -1.13 -4.03
CA VAL A 15 -23.42 -0.28 -4.63
C VAL A 15 -23.95 0.76 -3.63
N LEU A 16 -24.22 0.35 -2.39
CA LEU A 16 -24.64 1.29 -1.33
C LEU A 16 -23.55 2.34 -1.03
N ALA A 17 -22.29 1.91 -0.93
CA ALA A 17 -21.17 2.82 -0.75
C ALA A 17 -21.04 3.78 -1.95
N LEU A 18 -21.26 3.30 -3.17
CA LEU A 18 -21.24 4.12 -4.38
C LEU A 18 -22.40 5.11 -4.46
N ILE A 19 -23.55 4.83 -3.88
CA ILE A 19 -24.65 5.79 -3.79
C ILE A 19 -24.29 6.93 -2.83
N ILE A 20 -23.67 6.60 -1.68
CA ILE A 20 -23.28 7.59 -0.67
C ILE A 20 -22.08 8.43 -1.12
N PHE A 21 -21.02 7.77 -1.61
CA PHE A 21 -19.76 8.42 -1.95
C PHE A 21 -19.65 8.78 -3.43
N GLY A 22 -20.34 8.08 -4.33
CA GLY A 22 -20.24 8.26 -5.77
C GLY A 22 -19.16 7.37 -6.43
N PRO A 23 -19.39 6.89 -7.67
CA PRO A 23 -18.46 6.00 -8.39
C PRO A 23 -17.11 6.63 -8.74
N LYS A 24 -17.02 7.96 -8.76
CA LYS A 24 -15.77 8.67 -9.06
C LYS A 24 -14.85 8.79 -7.84
N LYS A 25 -15.38 8.79 -6.61
CA LYS A 25 -14.58 9.00 -5.41
C LYS A 25 -13.69 7.82 -5.05
N LEU A 26 -14.17 6.58 -5.22
CA LEU A 26 -13.37 5.39 -4.92
C LEU A 26 -12.08 5.31 -5.78
N PRO A 27 -12.12 5.48 -7.12
CA PRO A 27 -10.90 5.53 -7.93
C PRO A 27 -9.99 6.72 -7.60
N GLU A 28 -10.57 7.88 -7.28
CA GLU A 28 -9.82 9.10 -6.93
C GLU A 28 -9.02 8.90 -5.64
N ILE A 29 -9.66 8.38 -4.58
CA ILE A 29 -9.00 8.04 -3.31
C ILE A 29 -7.94 6.96 -3.53
N GLY A 30 -8.24 5.92 -4.32
CA GLY A 30 -7.28 4.86 -4.63
C GLY A 30 -6.04 5.38 -5.37
N ARG A 31 -6.20 6.34 -6.29
CA ARG A 31 -5.07 6.98 -6.99
C ARG A 31 -4.21 7.81 -6.03
N ALA A 32 -4.84 8.65 -5.20
CA ALA A 32 -4.13 9.46 -4.21
C ALA A 32 -3.36 8.58 -3.22
N PHE A 33 -4.05 7.60 -2.62
CA PHE A 33 -3.44 6.66 -1.68
C PHE A 33 -2.34 5.82 -2.35
N GLY A 34 -2.55 5.39 -3.59
CA GLY A 34 -1.55 4.63 -4.35
C GLY A 34 -0.29 5.43 -4.65
N GLN A 35 -0.40 6.73 -4.93
CA GLN A 35 0.74 7.62 -5.07
C GLN A 35 1.51 7.74 -3.74
N THR A 36 0.81 7.97 -2.63
CA THR A 36 1.42 8.00 -1.29
C THR A 36 2.15 6.69 -0.97
N LEU A 37 1.52 5.53 -1.22
CA LEU A 37 2.14 4.22 -0.97
C LEU A 37 3.38 3.99 -1.85
N ARG A 38 3.36 4.47 -3.10
CA ARG A 38 4.49 4.36 -4.02
C ARG A 38 5.68 5.19 -3.56
N GLU A 39 5.46 6.43 -3.15
CA GLU A 39 6.50 7.31 -2.60
C GLU A 39 7.02 6.82 -1.25
N PHE A 40 6.12 6.34 -0.38
CA PHE A 40 6.50 5.70 0.87
C PHE A 40 7.41 4.50 0.62
N LYS A 41 7.01 3.57 -0.27
CA LYS A 41 7.83 2.41 -0.63
C LYS A 41 9.20 2.80 -1.20
N LYS A 42 9.25 3.84 -2.04
CA LYS A 42 10.51 4.34 -2.62
C LYS A 42 11.43 4.86 -1.51
N SER A 43 10.92 5.72 -0.66
CA SER A 43 11.68 6.33 0.46
C SER A 43 12.17 5.26 1.44
N THR A 44 11.31 4.31 1.82
CA THR A 44 11.71 3.19 2.68
C THR A 44 12.81 2.34 2.06
N ARG A 45 12.76 2.11 0.74
CA ARG A 45 13.78 1.32 0.03
C ARG A 45 15.12 2.04 0.00
N GLU A 46 15.13 3.34 -0.29
CA GLU A 46 16.34 4.17 -0.27
C GLU A 46 16.98 4.14 1.13
N LEU A 47 16.19 4.41 2.18
CA LEU A 47 16.67 4.34 3.57
C LEU A 47 17.21 2.95 3.95
N THR A 48 16.57 1.87 3.50
CA THR A 48 17.03 0.51 3.80
C THR A 48 18.33 0.19 3.05
N SER A 49 18.46 0.62 1.80
CA SER A 49 19.65 0.42 0.99
C SER A 49 20.86 1.17 1.56
N ASP A 50 20.69 2.45 1.91
CA ASP A 50 21.77 3.27 2.50
C ASP A 50 22.26 2.65 3.82
N VAL A 51 21.32 2.24 4.68
CA VAL A 51 21.65 1.58 5.95
C VAL A 51 22.34 0.23 5.73
N MET A 52 21.91 -0.57 4.75
CA MET A 52 22.58 -1.84 4.42
C MET A 52 24.00 -1.64 3.87
N GLU A 53 24.22 -0.61 3.06
CA GLU A 53 25.55 -0.27 2.53
C GLU A 53 26.50 0.18 3.63
N ASP A 54 26.03 1.02 4.57
CA ASP A 54 26.81 1.44 5.74
C ASP A 54 27.22 0.26 6.63
N PHE A 55 26.30 -0.70 6.88
CA PHE A 55 26.60 -1.90 7.66
C PHE A 55 27.59 -2.85 6.97
N GLU A 56 27.53 -2.98 5.65
CA GLU A 56 28.47 -3.80 4.87
C GLU A 56 29.87 -3.15 4.79
N GLU A 57 29.95 -1.82 4.74
CA GLU A 57 31.23 -1.09 4.83
C GLU A 57 31.88 -1.23 6.22
N GLU A 58 31.12 -1.10 7.31
CA GLU A 58 31.63 -1.32 8.67
C GLU A 58 32.15 -2.75 8.85
N LYS A 59 31.42 -3.77 8.36
CA LYS A 59 31.86 -5.16 8.43
C LYS A 59 33.16 -5.43 7.68
N LYS A 60 33.33 -4.84 6.50
CA LYS A 60 34.57 -4.98 5.71
C LYS A 60 35.76 -4.28 6.38
N LYS A 61 35.54 -3.17 7.08
CA LYS A 61 36.58 -2.46 7.86
C LYS A 61 36.94 -3.21 9.15
N ALA A 62 36.01 -3.92 9.78
CA ALA A 62 36.26 -4.69 11.00
C ALA A 62 36.94 -6.06 10.77
N THR A 63 36.89 -6.59 9.54
CA THR A 63 37.47 -7.91 9.20
C THR A 63 38.84 -7.83 8.51
N LYS A 64 39.36 -6.61 8.29
CA LYS A 64 40.63 -6.34 7.60
C LYS A 64 41.61 -5.67 8.55
#